data_AF-A0A5C0UGU9-F1
#
_entry.id   AF-A0A5C0UGU9-F1
#
_cell.length_a   1.000
_cell.length_b   1.000
_cell.length_c   1.000
_cell.angle_alpha   90.00
_cell.angle_beta   90.00
_cell.angle_gamma   90.00
#
_symmetry.space_group_name_H-M   'P 1'
#
loop_
_entity.id
_entity.type
_entity.pdbx_description
1 polymer ?
#
loop_
_entity_poly.entity_id
_entity_poly.type
_entity_poly.pdbx_seq_one_letter_code
_entity_poly.pdbx_strand_id
1 'polypeptide(L)'
;MNSEINFTNYKKNITKIDIDLLKNVDFVFCDLDGTLVRQNTIFSTFKKTLFYKPFTFLKITLNWILGKKLENIKIINSNHSLLKMEELDFNKDVISFLKDVKRQYKSIKIVLATGSTQNIAKKISLKLDVFDNEIYSTHNNNCIGENKLKEIISFNKNKPFMYIGNSKQDIIIWQSSEICGAVCNKISQNQIQTLNLQNLIYFPDKWSKLNTD
;
A
#
# COMPACT_ATOMS: atom_id res chain seq x y z
N MET A 1 1.85 37.32 -22.65
CA MET A 1 1.49 37.43 -21.24
C MET A 1 1.14 36.03 -20.75
N ASN A 2 2.17 35.20 -20.57
CA ASN A 2 2.06 33.81 -20.10
C ASN A 2 2.75 33.77 -18.75
N SER A 3 1.97 33.68 -17.68
CA SER A 3 2.49 33.41 -16.35
C SER A 3 2.79 31.91 -16.26
N GLU A 4 4.05 31.55 -16.46
CA GLU A 4 4.58 30.24 -16.08
C GLU A 4 4.40 30.07 -14.57
N ILE A 5 3.56 29.11 -14.17
CA ILE A 5 3.41 28.72 -12.78
C ILE A 5 4.60 27.82 -12.45
N ASN A 6 5.59 28.36 -11.73
CA ASN A 6 6.71 27.61 -11.17
C ASN A 6 6.23 26.69 -10.04
N PHE A 7 6.08 25.39 -10.33
CA PHE A 7 5.56 24.37 -9.40
C PHE A 7 6.63 23.70 -8.49
N THR A 8 7.82 24.27 -8.33
CA THR A 8 8.97 23.58 -7.71
C THR A 8 9.05 23.62 -6.17
N ASN A 9 8.04 24.10 -5.43
CA ASN A 9 8.18 24.27 -3.96
C ASN A 9 6.96 23.89 -3.11
N TYR A 10 6.29 22.78 -3.38
CA TYR A 10 5.33 22.20 -2.40
C TYR A 10 6.04 21.36 -1.31
N LYS A 11 6.85 22.03 -0.47
CA LYS A 11 7.24 21.53 0.86
C LYS A 11 6.20 22.01 1.88
N LYS A 12 5.01 21.40 1.92
CA LYS A 12 4.04 21.66 2.99
C LYS A 12 4.17 20.55 4.04
N ASN A 13 4.52 20.93 5.26
CA ASN A 13 4.33 20.08 6.43
C ASN A 13 2.87 19.59 6.45
N ILE A 14 2.69 18.32 6.82
CA ILE A 14 1.47 17.47 6.73
C ILE A 14 0.25 17.99 7.54
N THR A 15 0.23 19.25 7.97
CA THR A 15 -0.87 19.79 8.81
C THR A 15 -2.03 20.41 8.03
N LYS A 16 -2.00 20.35 6.70
CA LYS A 16 -3.16 20.53 5.81
C LYS A 16 -2.73 20.04 4.44
N ILE A 17 -2.88 18.73 4.18
CA ILE A 17 -3.02 18.30 2.79
C ILE A 17 -4.19 19.12 2.28
N ASP A 18 -3.97 19.89 1.20
CA ASP A 18 -5.10 20.49 0.48
C ASP A 18 -5.86 19.31 -0.10
N ILE A 19 -6.79 18.79 0.69
CA ILE A 19 -7.73 17.73 0.30
C ILE A 19 -8.46 18.18 -0.98
N ASP A 20 -8.54 19.50 -1.22
CA ASP A 20 -8.92 20.14 -2.47
C ASP A 20 -8.17 19.66 -3.73
N LEU A 21 -6.93 19.16 -3.61
CA LEU A 21 -6.23 18.50 -4.73
C LEU A 21 -7.02 17.30 -5.24
N LEU A 22 -7.76 16.62 -4.37
CA LEU A 22 -8.55 15.44 -4.71
C LEU A 22 -9.85 15.77 -5.44
N LYS A 23 -10.21 17.05 -5.64
CA LYS A 23 -11.44 17.44 -6.36
C LYS A 23 -11.53 16.85 -7.77
N ASN A 24 -10.39 16.51 -8.37
CA ASN A 24 -10.29 15.99 -9.73
C ASN A 24 -9.96 14.50 -9.82
N VAL A 25 -9.98 13.76 -8.70
CA VAL A 25 -9.80 12.30 -8.72
C VAL A 25 -11.08 11.60 -8.30
N ASP A 26 -11.33 10.44 -8.91
CA ASP A 26 -12.48 9.58 -8.59
C ASP A 26 -12.09 8.48 -7.59
N PHE A 27 -10.80 8.16 -7.49
CA PHE A 27 -10.30 7.05 -6.68
C PHE A 27 -9.06 7.44 -5.85
N VAL A 28 -8.95 6.82 -4.68
CA VAL A 28 -7.72 6.80 -3.88
C VAL A 28 -7.34 5.36 -3.64
N PHE A 29 -6.22 4.94 -4.21
CA PHE A 29 -5.64 3.62 -3.99
C PHE A 29 -4.55 3.70 -2.92
N CYS A 30 -4.53 2.74 -2.00
CA CYS A 30 -3.51 2.68 -0.95
C CYS A 30 -2.87 1.30 -0.90
N ASP A 31 -1.54 1.25 -0.91
CA ASP A 31 -0.79 0.03 -0.64
C ASP A 31 -0.83 -0.36 0.86
N LEU A 32 -0.54 -1.63 1.13
CA LEU A 32 -0.50 -2.17 2.49
C LEU A 32 0.93 -2.16 3.08
N ASP A 33 1.82 -2.96 2.50
CA ASP A 33 3.06 -3.44 3.15
C ASP A 33 4.21 -2.42 3.08
N GLY A 34 4.38 -1.69 4.18
CA GLY A 34 5.28 -0.56 4.31
C GLY A 34 4.63 0.77 3.92
N THR A 35 3.33 0.78 3.63
CA THR A 35 2.56 2.01 3.36
C THR A 35 1.56 2.25 4.49
N LEU A 36 0.52 1.41 4.58
CA LEU A 36 -0.51 1.49 5.61
C LEU A 36 -0.08 0.80 6.91
N VAL A 37 0.74 -0.25 6.81
CA VAL A 37 1.35 -0.96 7.94
C VAL A 37 2.87 -1.04 7.73
N ARG A 38 3.65 -1.04 8.81
CA ARG A 38 5.12 -1.11 8.72
C ARG A 38 5.59 -2.43 8.15
N GLN A 39 4.95 -3.50 8.59
CA GLN A 39 5.40 -4.87 8.37
C GLN A 39 5.12 -5.33 6.94
N ASN A 40 5.89 -6.33 6.50
CA ASN A 40 5.45 -7.20 5.42
C ASN A 40 4.57 -8.30 6.02
N THR A 41 3.28 -8.27 5.72
CA THR A 41 2.25 -9.15 6.30
C THR A 41 2.46 -10.63 5.96
N ILE A 42 2.97 -10.95 4.76
CA ILE A 42 3.35 -12.33 4.37
C ILE A 42 4.48 -12.82 5.26
N PHE A 43 5.53 -12.01 5.45
CA PHE A 43 6.66 -12.37 6.28
C PHE A 43 6.29 -12.51 7.76
N SER A 44 5.43 -11.63 8.28
CA SER A 44 4.89 -11.76 9.64
C SER A 44 4.09 -13.05 9.82
N THR A 45 3.28 -13.42 8.82
CA THR A 45 2.51 -14.68 8.84
C THR A 45 3.44 -15.91 8.76
N PHE A 46 4.49 -15.84 7.93
CA PHE A 46 5.49 -16.90 7.84
C PHE A 46 6.24 -17.13 9.16
N LYS A 47 6.72 -16.05 9.80
CA LYS A 47 7.36 -16.14 11.12
C LYS A 47 6.45 -16.83 12.15
N LYS A 48 5.17 -16.46 12.19
CA LYS A 48 4.23 -17.12 13.10
C LYS A 48 3.98 -18.57 12.73
N THR A 49 3.94 -18.90 11.45
CA THR A 49 3.80 -20.30 11.00
C THR A 49 4.98 -21.14 11.49
N LEU A 50 6.21 -20.59 11.45
CA LEU A 50 7.40 -21.23 12.00
C LEU A 50 7.26 -21.53 13.51
N PHE A 51 6.84 -20.55 14.31
CA PHE A 51 6.78 -20.72 15.77
C PHE A 51 5.57 -21.52 16.26
N TYR A 52 4.40 -21.33 15.66
CA TYR A 52 3.14 -21.93 16.15
C TYR A 52 2.75 -23.21 15.42
N LYS A 53 3.35 -23.52 14.26
CA LYS A 53 3.03 -24.71 13.45
C LYS A 53 4.29 -25.39 12.88
N PRO A 54 5.14 -25.99 13.73
CA PRO A 54 6.43 -26.56 13.31
C PRO A 54 6.30 -27.64 12.21
N PHE A 55 5.26 -28.48 12.23
CA PHE A 55 5.02 -29.46 11.16
C PHE A 55 4.64 -28.80 9.82
N THR A 56 3.90 -27.68 9.87
CA THR A 56 3.60 -26.90 8.66
C THR A 56 4.87 -26.27 8.11
N PHE A 57 5.76 -25.80 8.98
CA PHE A 57 7.07 -25.30 8.57
C PHE A 57 7.94 -26.39 7.93
N LEU A 58 7.97 -27.61 8.48
CA LEU A 58 8.67 -28.74 7.86
C LEU A 58 8.12 -29.05 6.46
N LYS A 59 6.80 -28.94 6.26
CA LYS A 59 6.21 -29.06 4.93
C LYS A 59 6.67 -27.94 3.98
N ILE A 60 6.79 -26.70 4.48
CA ILE A 60 7.30 -25.57 3.68
C ILE A 60 8.76 -25.81 3.26
N THR A 61 9.61 -26.31 4.16
CA THR A 61 11.03 -26.58 3.83
C THR A 61 11.16 -27.72 2.83
N LEU A 62 10.41 -28.82 3.00
CA LEU A 62 10.37 -29.91 2.02
C LEU A 62 9.94 -29.43 0.64
N ASN A 63 8.86 -28.65 0.58
CA ASN A 63 8.38 -28.06 -0.67
C ASN A 63 9.41 -27.11 -1.31
N TRP A 64 10.22 -26.40 -0.52
CA TRP A 64 11.27 -25.55 -1.07
C TRP A 64 12.37 -26.39 -1.74
N ILE A 65 12.82 -27.47 -1.09
CA ILE A 65 13.79 -28.41 -1.68
C ILE A 65 13.27 -29.00 -2.99
N LEU A 66 11.95 -29.25 -3.06
CA LEU A 66 11.27 -29.78 -4.26
C LEU A 66 10.92 -28.71 -5.31
N GLY A 67 11.33 -27.44 -5.15
CA GLY A 67 11.03 -26.36 -6.09
C GLY A 67 9.57 -25.87 -6.09
N LYS A 68 8.75 -26.29 -5.12
CA LYS A 68 7.31 -26.01 -5.01
C LYS A 68 7.00 -24.66 -4.36
N LYS A 69 7.62 -23.58 -4.87
CA LYS A 69 7.48 -22.22 -4.31
C LYS A 69 6.03 -21.75 -4.21
N LEU A 70 5.19 -22.06 -5.20
CA LEU A 70 3.77 -21.67 -5.21
C LEU A 70 2.97 -22.38 -4.10
N GLU A 71 3.27 -23.65 -3.80
CA GLU A 71 2.63 -24.36 -2.70
C GLU A 71 3.01 -23.74 -1.34
N ASN A 72 4.26 -23.30 -1.18
CA ASN A 72 4.70 -22.63 0.04
C ASN A 72 3.94 -21.32 0.28
N ILE A 73 3.75 -20.53 -0.76
CA ILE A 73 2.94 -19.31 -0.68
C ILE A 73 1.50 -19.65 -0.26
N LYS A 74 0.90 -20.71 -0.82
CA LYS A 74 -0.44 -21.18 -0.41
C LYS A 74 -0.50 -21.57 1.06
N ILE A 75 0.49 -22.31 1.55
CA ILE A 75 0.56 -22.75 2.96
C ILE A 75 0.72 -21.54 3.89
N ILE A 76 1.59 -20.59 3.56
CA ILE A 76 1.77 -19.38 4.38
C ILE A 76 0.45 -18.59 4.42
N ASN A 77 -0.19 -18.43 3.26
CA ASN A 77 -1.45 -17.69 3.15
C ASN A 77 -2.63 -18.38 3.85
N SER A 78 -2.70 -19.71 3.87
CA SER A 78 -3.75 -20.41 4.62
C SER A 78 -3.64 -20.20 6.13
N ASN A 79 -2.47 -19.75 6.61
CA ASN A 79 -2.21 -19.40 8.00
C ASN A 79 -2.38 -17.90 8.32
N HIS A 80 -3.04 -17.13 7.45
CA HIS A 80 -3.36 -15.71 7.68
C HIS A 80 -4.09 -15.43 9.00
N SER A 81 -4.79 -16.42 9.58
CA SER A 81 -5.43 -16.29 10.89
C SER A 81 -4.44 -16.05 12.02
N LEU A 82 -3.18 -16.51 11.87
CA LEU A 82 -2.10 -16.25 12.83
C LEU A 82 -1.70 -14.77 12.86
N LEU A 83 -1.91 -14.02 11.77
CA LEU A 83 -1.65 -12.59 11.73
C LEU A 83 -2.64 -11.87 12.66
N LYS A 84 -2.15 -11.43 13.82
CA LYS A 84 -2.95 -10.68 14.79
C LYS A 84 -2.88 -9.21 14.39
N MET A 85 -4.03 -8.59 14.23
CA MET A 85 -4.10 -7.22 13.71
C MET A 85 -3.68 -6.19 14.75
N GLU A 86 -3.59 -6.59 16.02
CA GLU A 86 -3.17 -5.80 17.16
C GLU A 86 -1.64 -5.63 17.19
N GLU A 87 -0.92 -6.51 16.49
CA GLU A 87 0.55 -6.48 16.39
C GLU A 87 1.05 -5.72 15.16
N LEU A 88 0.14 -5.19 14.32
CA LEU A 88 0.51 -4.42 13.15
C LEU A 88 0.71 -2.94 13.53
N ASP A 89 1.86 -2.40 13.13
CA ASP A 89 2.18 -0.99 13.36
C ASP A 89 1.61 -0.17 12.21
N PHE A 90 0.39 0.34 12.40
CA PHE A 90 -0.30 1.14 11.39
C PHE A 90 0.26 2.56 11.24
N ASN A 91 0.31 3.06 10.00
CA ASN A 91 0.61 4.46 9.71
C ASN A 91 -0.64 5.31 10.00
N LYS A 92 -0.67 5.91 11.20
CA LYS A 92 -1.80 6.72 11.65
C LYS A 92 -2.08 7.93 10.77
N ASP A 93 -1.06 8.52 10.15
CA ASP A 93 -1.20 9.70 9.29
C ASP A 93 -1.88 9.34 7.96
N VAL A 94 -1.49 8.21 7.34
CA VAL A 94 -2.18 7.67 6.16
C VAL A 94 -3.63 7.33 6.50
N ILE A 95 -3.89 6.66 7.63
CA ILE A 95 -5.26 6.33 8.05
C ILE A 95 -6.10 7.59 8.28
N SER A 96 -5.55 8.59 8.96
CA SER A 96 -6.24 9.85 9.21
C SER A 96 -6.62 10.51 7.89
N PHE A 97 -5.68 10.58 6.94
CA PHE A 97 -5.93 11.11 5.62
C PHE A 97 -7.08 10.36 4.90
N LEU A 98 -7.03 9.03 4.84
CA LEU A 98 -8.09 8.24 4.18
C LEU A 98 -9.46 8.46 4.84
N LYS A 99 -9.52 8.56 6.17
CA LYS A 99 -10.76 8.86 6.90
C LYS A 99 -11.28 10.27 6.59
N ASP A 100 -10.38 11.25 6.44
CA ASP A 100 -10.75 12.60 6.06
C ASP A 100 -11.28 12.66 4.63
N VAL A 101 -10.67 11.92 3.69
CA VAL A 101 -11.19 11.75 2.33
C VAL A 101 -12.59 11.15 2.35
N LYS A 102 -12.80 10.02 3.04
CA LYS A 102 -14.12 9.35 3.15
C LYS A 102 -15.19 10.27 3.73
N ARG A 103 -14.82 11.12 4.70
CA ARG A 103 -15.74 12.06 5.35
C ARG A 103 -16.10 13.24 4.45
N GLN A 104 -15.13 13.77 3.70
CA GLN A 104 -15.30 15.00 2.91
C GLN A 104 -15.83 14.73 1.50
N TYR A 105 -15.43 13.63 0.86
CA TYR A 105 -15.77 13.33 -0.53
C TYR A 105 -16.48 11.98 -0.66
N LYS A 106 -17.82 12.02 -0.63
CA LYS A 106 -18.65 10.81 -0.83
C LYS A 106 -18.52 10.20 -2.22
N SER A 107 -18.08 10.97 -3.21
CA SER A 107 -17.89 10.53 -4.59
C SER A 107 -16.58 9.75 -4.81
N ILE A 108 -15.57 9.96 -3.96
CA ILE A 108 -14.27 9.31 -4.10
C ILE A 108 -14.35 7.90 -3.52
N LYS A 109 -13.87 6.93 -4.30
CA LYS A 109 -13.76 5.53 -3.85
C LYS A 109 -12.37 5.23 -3.32
N ILE A 110 -12.29 4.76 -2.09
CA ILE A 110 -11.04 4.41 -1.43
C ILE A 110 -10.82 2.90 -1.55
N VAL A 111 -9.70 2.48 -2.14
CA VAL A 111 -9.44 1.07 -2.47
C VAL A 111 -8.10 0.65 -1.89
N LEU A 112 -8.09 -0.47 -1.17
CA LEU A 112 -6.85 -1.10 -0.71
C LEU A 112 -6.25 -1.88 -1.88
N ALA A 113 -5.05 -1.53 -2.37
CA ALA A 113 -4.39 -2.20 -3.49
C ALA A 113 -3.08 -2.85 -3.05
N THR A 114 -3.10 -4.15 -2.79
CA THR A 114 -2.01 -4.86 -2.10
C THR A 114 -1.52 -6.10 -2.83
N GLY A 115 -0.22 -6.38 -2.73
CA GLY A 115 0.38 -7.66 -3.14
C GLY A 115 0.03 -8.82 -2.19
N SER A 116 -0.69 -8.56 -1.09
CA SER A 116 -1.17 -9.57 -0.14
C SER A 116 -2.39 -10.32 -0.65
N THR A 117 -2.78 -11.38 0.05
CA THR A 117 -3.95 -12.19 -0.32
C THR A 117 -5.27 -11.54 0.04
N GLN A 118 -6.34 -12.03 -0.60
CA GLN A 118 -7.72 -11.65 -0.30
C GLN A 118 -8.04 -11.66 1.20
N ASN A 119 -7.64 -12.71 1.91
CA ASN A 119 -7.96 -12.84 3.34
C ASN A 119 -7.29 -11.75 4.19
N ILE A 120 -6.04 -11.39 3.87
CA ILE A 120 -5.33 -10.30 4.55
C ILE A 120 -5.98 -8.96 4.18
N ALA A 121 -6.20 -8.72 2.88
CA ALA A 121 -6.80 -7.49 2.39
C ALA A 121 -8.17 -7.22 3.02
N LYS A 122 -9.09 -8.20 2.96
CA LYS A 122 -10.41 -8.11 3.58
C LYS A 122 -10.34 -7.89 5.08
N LYS A 123 -9.44 -8.58 5.79
CA LYS A 123 -9.29 -8.42 7.24
C LYS A 123 -8.80 -7.02 7.62
N ILE A 124 -7.93 -6.40 6.81
CA ILE A 124 -7.49 -5.01 6.99
C ILE A 124 -8.66 -4.05 6.74
N SER A 125 -9.38 -4.22 5.63
CA SER A 125 -10.52 -3.36 5.29
C SER A 125 -11.61 -3.38 6.36
N LEU A 126 -11.99 -4.57 6.81
CA LEU A 126 -12.98 -4.75 7.88
C LEU A 126 -12.56 -4.07 9.18
N LYS A 127 -11.28 -4.14 9.54
CA LYS A 127 -10.77 -3.52 10.77
C LYS A 127 -10.76 -1.99 10.70
N LEU A 128 -10.38 -1.42 9.55
CA LEU A 128 -10.19 0.02 9.42
C LEU A 128 -11.47 0.77 9.02
N ASP A 129 -12.42 0.07 8.39
CA ASP A 129 -13.69 0.60 7.90
C ASP A 129 -13.55 1.91 7.12
N VAL A 130 -12.50 1.97 6.29
CA VAL A 130 -12.19 3.16 5.46
C VAL A 130 -12.19 2.83 3.96
N PHE A 131 -12.06 1.56 3.60
CA PHE A 131 -11.99 1.12 2.21
C PHE A 131 -13.38 0.74 1.69
N ASP A 132 -13.70 1.16 0.46
CA ASP A 132 -14.88 0.74 -0.29
C ASP A 132 -14.66 -0.62 -0.96
N ASN A 133 -13.42 -0.95 -1.34
CA ASN A 133 -13.06 -2.18 -2.06
C ASN A 133 -11.59 -2.56 -1.81
N GLU A 134 -11.21 -3.76 -2.27
CA GLU A 134 -9.83 -4.23 -2.31
C GLU A 134 -9.43 -4.79 -3.67
N ILE A 135 -8.17 -4.56 -4.02
CA ILE A 135 -7.41 -5.25 -5.07
C ILE A 135 -6.29 -6.02 -4.36
N TYR A 136 -6.18 -7.31 -4.65
CA TYR A 136 -5.26 -8.22 -3.96
C TYR A 136 -4.63 -9.22 -4.92
N SER A 137 -3.53 -9.85 -4.49
CA SER A 137 -2.93 -10.96 -5.21
C SER A 137 -3.81 -12.20 -5.19
N THR A 138 -3.89 -12.87 -6.34
CA THR A 138 -4.53 -14.18 -6.52
C THR A 138 -3.48 -15.25 -6.83
N HIS A 139 -3.90 -16.49 -7.02
CA HIS A 139 -2.97 -17.57 -7.40
C HIS A 139 -2.27 -17.34 -8.74
N ASN A 140 -2.94 -16.64 -9.66
CA ASN A 140 -2.47 -16.46 -11.04
C ASN A 140 -2.00 -15.03 -11.31
N ASN A 141 -2.25 -14.09 -10.39
CA ASN A 141 -1.81 -12.71 -10.53
C ASN A 141 -1.20 -12.18 -9.22
N ASN A 142 0.08 -11.83 -9.28
CA ASN A 142 0.77 -11.15 -8.18
C ASN A 142 0.59 -9.64 -8.34
N CYS A 143 -0.21 -9.03 -7.46
CA CYS A 143 -0.63 -7.63 -7.51
C CYS A 143 0.50 -6.69 -7.01
N ILE A 144 1.58 -6.61 -7.78
CA ILE A 144 2.70 -5.69 -7.57
C ILE A 144 3.12 -5.05 -8.90
N GLY A 145 3.77 -3.88 -8.85
CA GLY A 145 4.33 -3.22 -10.05
C GLY A 145 3.31 -3.07 -11.18
N GLU A 146 3.69 -3.50 -12.39
CA GLU A 146 2.84 -3.43 -13.58
C GLU A 146 1.52 -4.19 -13.44
N ASN A 147 1.53 -5.34 -12.75
CA ASN A 147 0.31 -6.11 -12.55
C ASN A 147 -0.67 -5.36 -11.65
N LYS A 148 -0.17 -4.70 -10.59
CA LYS A 148 -1.01 -3.84 -9.74
C LYS A 148 -1.58 -2.67 -10.55
N LEU A 149 -0.77 -2.04 -11.40
CA LEU A 149 -1.23 -0.97 -12.28
C LEU A 149 -2.36 -1.44 -13.23
N LYS A 150 -2.19 -2.62 -13.87
CA LYS A 150 -3.21 -3.20 -14.76
C LYS A 150 -4.53 -3.45 -14.02
N GLU A 151 -4.47 -3.99 -12.81
CA GLU A 151 -5.66 -4.20 -11.98
C GLU A 151 -6.31 -2.88 -11.57
N ILE A 152 -5.53 -1.86 -11.19
CA ILE A 152 -6.03 -0.51 -10.87
C ILE A 152 -6.77 0.10 -12.06
N ILE A 153 -6.14 0.09 -13.24
CA ILE A 153 -6.71 0.65 -14.48
C ILE A 153 -8.00 -0.09 -14.88
N SER A 154 -7.99 -1.43 -14.76
CA SER A 154 -9.17 -2.25 -15.03
C SER A 154 -10.30 -1.92 -14.06
N PHE A 155 -9.98 -1.76 -12.77
CA PHE A 155 -10.94 -1.49 -11.71
C PHE A 155 -11.57 -0.09 -11.83
N ASN A 156 -10.74 0.96 -12.01
CA ASN A 156 -11.22 2.33 -12.09
C ASN A 156 -11.72 2.74 -13.47
N LYS A 157 -11.52 1.90 -14.50
CA LYS A 157 -11.87 2.18 -15.90
C LYS A 157 -11.18 3.44 -16.45
N ASN A 158 -9.87 3.60 -16.17
CA ASN A 158 -9.05 4.75 -16.55
C ASN A 158 -9.53 6.10 -15.96
N LYS A 159 -10.30 6.09 -14.87
CA LYS A 159 -10.68 7.31 -14.16
C LYS A 159 -9.51 7.86 -13.35
N PRO A 160 -9.41 9.19 -13.17
CA PRO A 160 -8.31 9.80 -12.45
C PRO A 160 -8.24 9.31 -11.01
N PHE A 161 -7.03 9.11 -10.49
CA PHE A 161 -6.80 8.52 -9.19
C PHE A 161 -5.55 9.07 -8.49
N MET A 162 -5.60 9.02 -7.15
CA MET A 162 -4.43 9.12 -6.30
C MET A 162 -3.90 7.72 -5.97
N TYR A 163 -2.58 7.57 -5.89
CA TYR A 163 -1.96 6.34 -5.38
C TYR A 163 -1.01 6.60 -4.22
N ILE A 164 -1.22 5.92 -3.08
CA ILE A 164 -0.36 5.96 -1.90
C ILE A 164 0.48 4.69 -1.85
N GLY A 165 1.80 4.84 -1.88
CA GLY A 165 2.77 3.73 -1.88
C GLY A 165 4.07 4.08 -1.17
N ASN A 166 5.05 3.17 -1.21
CA ASN A 166 6.30 3.34 -0.47
C ASN A 166 7.55 2.79 -1.16
N SER A 167 7.42 2.17 -2.33
CA SER A 167 8.47 1.33 -2.90
C SER A 167 8.78 1.68 -4.36
N LYS A 168 9.90 1.16 -4.88
CA LYS A 168 10.24 1.30 -6.30
C LYS A 168 9.21 0.64 -7.23
N GLN A 169 8.51 -0.39 -6.76
CA GLN A 169 7.46 -1.04 -7.54
C GLN A 169 6.24 -0.14 -7.74
N ASP A 170 6.08 0.87 -6.89
CA ASP A 170 4.99 1.85 -6.97
C ASP A 170 5.28 2.96 -7.98
N ILE A 171 6.52 3.10 -8.47
CA ILE A 171 6.92 4.18 -9.39
C ILE A 171 6.07 4.18 -10.66
N ILE A 172 5.84 3.02 -11.26
CA ILE A 172 5.04 2.93 -12.49
C ILE A 172 3.57 3.34 -12.25
N ILE A 173 3.07 3.14 -11.03
CA ILE A 173 1.71 3.52 -10.64
C ILE A 173 1.65 5.02 -10.38
N TRP A 174 2.64 5.58 -9.69
CA TRP A 174 2.77 7.02 -9.51
C TRP A 174 2.84 7.78 -10.84
N GLN A 175 3.62 7.27 -11.80
CA GLN A 175 3.70 7.84 -13.15
C GLN A 175 2.36 7.83 -13.90
N SER A 176 1.43 6.96 -13.49
CA SER A 176 0.10 6.83 -14.10
C SER A 176 -1.01 7.47 -13.26
N SER A 177 -0.68 8.12 -12.14
CA SER A 177 -1.63 8.72 -11.21
C SER A 177 -1.56 10.24 -11.25
N GLU A 178 -2.70 10.91 -11.07
CA GLU A 178 -2.79 12.37 -11.02
C GLU A 178 -2.18 12.95 -9.74
N ILE A 179 -2.17 12.15 -8.66
CA ILE A 179 -1.67 12.54 -7.35
C ILE A 179 -0.88 11.37 -6.73
N CYS A 180 0.36 11.66 -6.35
CA CYS A 180 1.26 10.67 -5.77
C CYS A 180 1.32 10.83 -4.25
N GLY A 181 0.97 9.81 -3.49
CA GLY A 181 1.22 9.71 -2.05
C GLY A 181 2.44 8.83 -1.77
N ALA A 182 3.49 9.39 -1.16
CA ALA A 182 4.72 8.64 -0.89
C ALA A 182 5.01 8.51 0.61
N VAL A 183 5.17 7.27 1.08
CA VAL A 183 5.73 6.95 2.41
C VAL A 183 7.21 6.60 2.22
N CYS A 184 8.12 7.48 2.68
CA CYS A 184 9.55 7.39 2.36
C CYS A 184 10.34 6.47 3.30
N ASN A 185 10.05 5.17 3.29
CA ASN A 185 10.78 4.18 4.11
C ASN A 185 11.63 3.18 3.31
N LYS A 186 11.17 2.75 2.13
CA LYS A 186 11.93 1.87 1.21
C LYS A 186 12.49 2.62 0.02
N ILE A 187 11.89 3.76 -0.33
CA ILE A 187 12.40 4.69 -1.33
C ILE A 187 12.69 6.03 -0.65
N SER A 188 13.86 6.60 -0.90
CA SER A 188 14.25 7.88 -0.28
C SER A 188 13.54 9.05 -0.95
N GLN A 189 13.40 10.17 -0.21
CA GLN A 189 12.87 11.41 -0.78
C GLN A 189 13.70 11.88 -1.99
N ASN A 190 15.03 11.77 -1.91
CA ASN A 190 15.91 12.13 -3.03
C ASN A 190 15.61 11.29 -4.27
N GLN A 191 15.38 9.98 -4.12
CA GLN A 191 14.99 9.13 -5.25
C GLN A 191 13.65 9.56 -5.84
N ILE A 192 12.64 9.87 -5.03
CA ILE A 192 11.34 10.31 -5.53
C ILE A 192 11.44 11.65 -6.26
N GLN A 193 12.24 12.60 -5.75
CA GLN A 193 12.44 13.91 -6.38
C GLN A 193 13.00 13.81 -7.80
N THR A 194 13.85 12.81 -8.08
CA THR A 194 14.38 12.58 -9.44
C THR A 194 13.32 12.12 -10.46
N LEU A 195 12.15 11.66 -10.01
CA LEU A 195 11.09 11.15 -10.88
C LEU A 195 10.23 12.26 -11.50
N ASN A 196 10.38 13.51 -11.05
CA ASN A 196 9.61 14.67 -11.52
C ASN A 196 8.09 14.44 -11.52
N LEU A 197 7.58 13.78 -10.48
CA LEU A 197 6.16 13.47 -10.33
C LEU A 197 5.35 14.73 -10.07
N GLN A 198 4.20 14.86 -10.73
CA GLN A 198 3.26 15.93 -10.46
C GLN A 198 2.45 15.62 -9.19
N ASN A 199 2.05 16.67 -8.46
CA ASN A 199 1.16 16.58 -7.28
C ASN A 199 1.60 15.53 -6.25
N LEU A 200 2.86 15.60 -5.82
CA LEU A 200 3.44 14.69 -4.84
C LEU A 200 3.17 15.13 -3.40
N ILE A 201 2.64 14.20 -2.60
CA ILE A 201 2.37 14.35 -1.17
C ILE A 201 3.23 13.36 -0.40
N TYR A 202 4.00 13.85 0.56
CA TYR A 202 4.79 13.01 1.46
C TYR A 202 4.01 12.68 2.72
N PHE A 203 3.90 11.39 3.01
CA PHE A 203 3.42 10.88 4.30
C PHE A 203 4.62 10.58 5.20
N PRO A 204 4.53 10.91 6.50
CA PRO A 204 5.66 10.75 7.39
C PRO A 204 5.89 9.26 7.66
N ASP A 205 7.15 8.84 7.58
CA ASP A 205 7.57 7.54 8.11
C ASP A 205 7.96 7.71 9.59
N LYS A 206 6.96 7.67 10.47
CA LYS A 206 7.20 7.72 11.92
C LYS A 206 7.82 6.43 12.47
N TRP A 207 7.94 5.37 11.66
CA TRP A 207 8.55 4.12 12.09
C TRP A 207 10.08 4.21 12.18
N SER A 208 10.69 5.04 11.34
CA SER A 208 12.15 5.27 11.35
C SER A 208 12.68 5.79 12.71
N LYS A 209 11.85 6.48 13.50
CA LYS A 209 12.19 7.03 14.82
C LYS A 209 11.96 6.08 15.99
N LEU A 210 11.34 4.92 15.77
CA LEU A 210 11.03 3.94 16.83
C LEU A 210 12.12 2.86 16.99
N ASN A 211 13.21 2.94 16.23
CA ASN A 211 14.37 2.05 16.34
C ASN A 211 15.59 2.73 17.02
N THR A 212 15.37 3.89 17.65
CA THR A 212 16.38 4.59 18.45
C THR A 212 15.89 4.69 19.89
N ASP A 213 15.73 3.55 20.54
CA ASP A 213 15.68 3.38 22.00
C ASP A 213 16.10 1.94 22.32
#